data_AF-A0A5B0QVP9-F1
#
_entry.id   AF-A0A5B0QVP9-F1
#
_cell.length_a   1.000
_cell.length_b   1.000
_cell.length_c   1.000
_cell.angle_alpha   90.00
_cell.angle_beta   90.00
_cell.angle_gamma   90.00
#
_symmetry.space_group_name_H-M   'P 1'
#
loop_
_entity.id
_entity.type
_entity.pdbx_description
1 polymer ?
#
loop_
_entity_poly.entity_id
_entity_poly.type
_entity_poly.pdbx_seq_one_letter_code
_entity_poly.pdbx_strand_id
1 'polypeptide(L)'
;MKALPATPETETMNLVEDAAKKMHDSIQFLENGKLKLVLAIDEARNLLPPEDQTFKISYFQAFCRVLSQIPPSKGFFAVFTDTISKVANFNPSASKDPSLRIPNRGYKLFPPIYKLATLDLMARPIPESWKELLSPLRLFSYGSPFYGLYFEAAKNKTPMGAIEVTMSIATEKLLCTTVTPSAQELSKSQVFALLGSTIQTRLTSSDMNSELISSNAAHCMFISSSRDLIISYYPSQFIYASAANTFLASDDEIMVACIDCLATSM
;
A
#
# COMPACT_ATOMS: atom_id res chain seq x y z
N MET A 1 4.60 21.00 49.81
CA MET A 1 4.79 19.98 48.75
C MET A 1 5.54 20.64 47.61
N LYS A 2 6.82 20.27 47.39
CA LYS A 2 7.55 20.71 46.19
C LYS A 2 6.99 19.97 44.99
N ALA A 3 6.60 20.70 43.95
CA ALA A 3 6.25 20.11 42.66
C ALA A 3 7.43 19.25 42.18
N LEU A 4 7.13 18.02 41.77
CA LEU A 4 8.11 17.14 41.14
C LEU A 4 8.65 17.84 39.88
N PRO A 5 9.97 17.76 39.61
CA PRO A 5 10.54 18.33 38.40
C PRO A 5 9.87 17.69 37.18
N ALA A 6 9.51 18.52 36.21
CA ALA A 6 8.92 18.09 34.96
C ALA A 6 9.83 17.05 34.31
N THR A 7 9.28 15.87 33.99
CA THR A 7 10.01 14.86 33.22
C THR A 7 10.26 15.40 31.80
N PRO A 8 11.31 14.94 31.09
CA PRO A 8 11.60 15.34 29.70
C PRO A 8 10.41 15.14 28.74
N GLU A 9 9.52 14.21 29.09
CA GLU A 9 8.23 13.97 28.42
C GLU A 9 7.32 15.20 28.46
N THR A 10 7.24 15.87 29.61
CA THR A 10 6.44 17.09 29.78
C THR A 10 6.97 18.22 28.91
N GLU A 11 8.29 18.40 28.84
CA GLU A 11 8.90 19.45 27.99
C GLU A 11 8.67 19.19 26.51
N THR A 12 8.88 17.96 26.04
CA THR A 12 8.69 17.62 24.62
C THR A 12 7.21 17.67 24.22
N MET A 13 6.31 17.23 25.10
CA MET A 13 4.86 17.36 24.89
C MET A 13 4.43 18.82 24.88
N ASN A 14 4.96 19.65 25.80
CA ASN A 14 4.69 21.08 25.84
C ASN A 14 5.13 21.78 24.54
N LEU A 15 6.28 21.39 23.97
CA LEU A 15 6.75 21.97 22.71
C LEU A 15 5.80 21.71 21.55
N VAL A 16 5.22 20.51 21.45
CA VAL A 16 4.29 20.24 20.35
C VAL A 16 2.92 20.86 20.61
N GLU A 17 2.46 20.90 21.85
CA GLU A 17 1.24 21.62 22.21
C GLU A 17 1.37 23.12 21.89
N ASP A 18 2.51 23.73 22.22
CA ASP A 18 2.83 25.12 21.88
C ASP A 18 2.90 25.33 20.37
N ALA A 19 3.53 24.42 19.63
CA ALA A 19 3.61 24.49 18.17
C ALA A 19 2.20 24.41 17.54
N ALA A 20 1.37 23.48 18.01
CA ALA A 20 -0.02 23.34 17.55
C ALA A 20 -0.87 24.57 17.86
N LYS A 21 -0.65 25.19 19.03
CA LYS A 21 -1.34 26.42 19.44
C LYS A 21 -0.90 27.62 18.59
N LYS A 22 0.41 27.86 18.46
CA LYS A 22 0.97 28.93 17.61
C LYS A 22 0.49 28.82 16.17
N MET A 23 0.45 27.59 15.65
CA MET A 23 -0.03 27.32 14.30
C MET A 23 -1.53 27.56 14.17
N HIS A 24 -2.34 27.23 15.18
CA HIS A 24 -3.77 27.55 15.15
C HIS A 24 -4.02 29.06 15.15
N ASP A 25 -3.27 29.80 15.95
CA ASP A 25 -3.40 31.25 16.06
C ASP A 25 -2.99 31.93 14.75
N SER A 26 -1.94 31.43 14.08
CA SER A 26 -1.48 31.97 12.80
C SER A 26 -2.44 31.74 11.62
N ILE A 27 -3.36 30.77 11.71
CA ILE A 27 -4.33 30.42 10.65
C ILE A 27 -5.77 30.84 10.98
N GLN A 28 -5.97 31.73 11.97
CA GLN A 28 -7.29 32.26 12.32
C GLN A 28 -7.96 33.05 11.18
N PHE A 29 -7.18 33.62 10.27
CA PHE A 29 -7.66 34.42 9.13
C PHE A 29 -8.39 33.61 8.04
N LEU A 30 -8.33 32.27 8.09
CA LEU A 30 -9.06 31.40 7.17
C LEU A 30 -10.54 31.36 7.62
N GLU A 31 -11.35 32.29 7.12
CA GLU A 31 -12.76 32.48 7.51
C GLU A 31 -13.73 31.35 7.10
N ASN A 32 -13.25 30.28 6.46
CA ASN A 32 -14.09 29.14 6.13
C ASN A 32 -13.28 27.86 6.08
N GLY A 33 -13.52 26.95 7.03
CA GLY A 33 -12.99 25.59 6.97
C GLY A 33 -12.99 24.89 8.31
N LYS A 34 -13.73 23.78 8.39
CA LYS A 34 -13.56 22.77 9.46
C LYS A 34 -12.15 22.15 9.44
N LEU A 35 -11.44 22.27 8.31
CA LEU A 35 -10.06 21.86 8.09
C LEU A 35 -9.23 23.10 7.74
N LYS A 36 -8.11 23.31 8.44
CA LYS A 36 -7.22 24.48 8.32
C LYS A 36 -5.78 24.08 7.97
N LEU A 37 -5.31 22.91 8.42
CA LEU A 37 -3.99 22.38 8.07
C LEU A 37 -4.07 20.90 7.72
N VAL A 38 -3.38 20.52 6.65
CA VAL A 38 -3.04 19.14 6.32
C VAL A 38 -1.53 18.96 6.42
N LEU A 39 -1.08 18.04 7.27
CA LEU A 39 0.28 17.55 7.27
C LEU A 39 0.34 16.24 6.49
N ALA A 40 0.98 16.25 5.31
CA ALA A 40 1.21 15.05 4.52
C ALA A 40 2.66 14.58 4.71
N ILE A 41 2.83 13.32 5.11
CA ILE A 41 4.14 12.68 5.27
C ILE A 41 4.20 11.53 4.27
N ASP A 42 5.10 11.68 3.31
CA ASP A 42 5.39 10.63 2.33
C ASP A 42 6.50 9.69 2.81
N GLU A 43 6.48 8.45 2.29
CA GLU A 43 7.35 7.35 2.73
C GLU A 43 7.38 7.20 4.26
N ALA A 44 6.17 7.19 4.84
CA ALA A 44 5.96 7.15 6.28
C ALA A 44 6.58 5.93 6.96
N ARG A 45 6.95 4.88 6.21
CA ARG A 45 7.64 3.71 6.78
C ARG A 45 8.93 4.07 7.49
N ASN A 46 9.58 5.16 7.11
CA ASN A 46 10.82 5.60 7.74
C ASN A 46 10.63 6.00 9.22
N LEU A 47 9.38 6.20 9.65
CA LEU A 47 9.00 6.42 11.04
C LEU A 47 8.78 5.13 11.84
N LEU A 48 8.79 3.95 11.19
CA LEU A 48 8.56 2.66 11.85
C LEU A 48 9.83 2.07 12.50
N PRO A 49 11.01 2.00 11.83
CA PRO A 49 12.23 1.46 12.43
C PRO A 49 12.76 2.22 13.66
N PRO A 50 12.81 3.56 13.68
CA PRO A 50 13.37 4.26 14.83
C PRO A 50 12.42 4.13 16.02
N GLU A 51 12.96 3.69 17.15
CA GLU A 51 12.23 3.54 18.40
C GLU A 51 12.59 4.62 19.41
N ASP A 52 11.57 5.12 20.09
CA ASP A 52 11.75 5.91 21.30
C ASP A 52 12.25 5.00 22.43
N GLN A 53 13.40 5.33 23.00
CA GLN A 53 14.06 4.48 24.00
C GLN A 53 13.30 4.42 25.33
N THR A 54 12.54 5.47 25.65
CA THR A 54 11.78 5.63 26.90
C THR A 54 10.49 4.83 26.83
N PHE A 55 9.71 5.02 25.76
CA PHE A 55 8.39 4.43 25.60
C PHE A 55 8.39 3.07 24.90
N LYS A 56 9.52 2.68 24.27
CA LYS A 56 9.64 1.44 23.49
C LYS A 56 8.56 1.33 22.40
N ILE A 57 8.38 2.43 21.67
CA ILE A 57 7.45 2.56 20.55
C ILE A 57 8.15 3.14 19.34
N SER A 58 7.60 2.93 18.15
CA SER A 58 8.12 3.56 16.95
C SER A 58 7.87 5.08 16.96
N TYR A 59 8.68 5.83 16.22
CA TYR A 59 8.48 7.27 16.04
C TYR A 59 7.12 7.57 15.40
N PHE A 60 6.64 6.70 14.52
CA PHE A 60 5.28 6.79 13.99
C PHE A 60 4.22 6.78 15.10
N GLN A 61 4.34 5.86 16.06
CA GLN A 61 3.42 5.79 17.19
C GLN A 61 3.55 7.00 18.11
N ALA A 62 4.78 7.46 18.39
CA ALA A 62 5.01 8.69 19.15
C ALA A 62 4.34 9.89 18.46
N PHE A 63 4.48 9.98 17.14
CA PHE A 63 3.89 11.04 16.34
C PHE A 63 2.35 10.99 16.34
N CYS A 64 1.75 9.80 16.19
CA CYS A 64 0.31 9.61 16.33
C CYS A 64 -0.21 10.02 17.72
N ARG A 65 0.55 9.78 18.80
CA ARG A 65 0.19 10.22 20.16
C ARG A 65 0.21 11.74 20.32
N VAL A 66 1.11 12.41 19.63
CA VAL A 66 1.18 13.87 19.63
C VAL A 66 0.01 14.44 18.85
N LEU A 67 -0.27 13.89 17.66
CA LEU A 67 -1.42 14.28 16.84
C LEU A 67 -2.76 14.07 17.55
N SER A 68 -2.87 13.02 18.36
CA SER A 68 -4.10 12.71 19.11
C SER A 68 -4.47 13.75 20.18
N GLN A 69 -3.52 14.62 20.55
CA GLN A 69 -3.73 15.70 21.52
C GLN A 69 -4.25 16.99 20.87
N ILE A 70 -4.15 17.12 19.54
CA ILE A 70 -4.61 18.32 18.83
C ILE A 70 -6.15 18.31 18.79
N PRO A 71 -6.84 19.34 19.36
CA PRO A 71 -8.29 19.37 19.36
C PRO A 71 -8.87 19.45 17.93
N PRO A 72 -9.98 18.75 17.60
CA PRO A 72 -10.58 18.79 16.26
C PRO A 72 -11.05 20.19 15.84
N SER A 73 -11.40 21.04 16.81
CA SER A 73 -11.76 22.45 16.58
C SER A 73 -10.61 23.26 15.97
N LYS A 74 -9.38 22.75 16.00
CA LYS A 74 -8.21 23.36 15.37
C LYS A 74 -8.13 23.09 13.87
N GLY A 75 -8.94 22.18 13.34
CA GLY A 75 -8.96 21.83 11.92
C GLY A 75 -7.64 21.25 11.43
N PHE A 76 -6.98 20.45 12.25
CA PHE A 76 -5.72 19.79 11.88
C PHE A 76 -6.02 18.37 11.38
N PHE A 77 -5.40 17.97 10.26
CA PHE A 77 -5.44 16.60 9.77
C PHE A 77 -4.05 16.15 9.31
N ALA A 78 -3.71 14.89 9.57
CA ALA A 78 -2.47 14.29 9.09
C ALA A 78 -2.76 13.14 8.13
N VAL A 79 -1.96 13.05 7.06
CA VAL A 79 -1.99 11.97 6.08
C VAL A 79 -0.60 11.35 6.02
N PHE A 80 -0.54 10.04 6.16
CA PHE A 80 0.68 9.26 6.01
C PHE A 80 0.53 8.41 4.75
N THR A 81 1.46 8.58 3.81
CA THR A 81 1.49 7.80 2.58
C THR A 81 2.71 6.89 2.59
N ASP A 82 2.53 5.70 2.04
CA ASP A 82 3.60 4.74 1.86
C ASP A 82 3.27 3.81 0.70
N THR A 83 4.29 3.43 -0.06
CA THR A 83 4.14 2.70 -1.33
C THR A 83 4.32 1.18 -1.20
N ILE A 84 4.98 0.67 -0.15
CA ILE A 84 5.42 -0.76 -0.07
C ILE A 84 5.10 -1.37 1.30
N SER A 85 4.74 -0.57 2.31
CA SER A 85 4.37 -1.10 3.63
C SER A 85 2.97 -1.68 3.65
N LYS A 86 2.72 -2.58 4.60
CA LYS A 86 1.39 -3.12 4.86
C LYS A 86 0.57 -2.12 5.66
N VAL A 87 -0.74 -2.09 5.43
CA VAL A 87 -1.68 -1.30 6.24
C VAL A 87 -1.52 -1.61 7.74
N ALA A 88 -1.30 -2.88 8.07
CA ALA A 88 -1.10 -3.34 9.45
C ALA A 88 0.17 -2.78 10.13
N ASN A 89 1.16 -2.28 9.36
CA ASN A 89 2.34 -1.63 9.94
C ASN A 89 2.02 -0.28 10.59
N PHE A 90 1.03 0.44 10.06
CA PHE A 90 0.60 1.75 10.56
C PHE A 90 -0.69 1.69 11.36
N ASN A 91 -1.59 0.78 11.01
CA ASN A 91 -2.93 0.70 11.59
C ASN A 91 -3.32 -0.78 11.79
N PRO A 92 -2.69 -1.47 12.77
CA PRO A 92 -3.01 -2.85 13.07
C PRO A 92 -4.46 -2.99 13.55
N SER A 93 -4.94 -4.24 13.63
CA SER A 93 -6.21 -4.50 14.29
C SER A 93 -6.14 -4.18 15.78
N ALA A 94 -7.30 -3.91 16.39
CA ALA A 94 -7.35 -3.52 17.80
C ALA A 94 -6.71 -4.56 18.74
N SER A 95 -6.82 -5.86 18.44
CA SER A 95 -6.18 -6.91 19.23
C SER A 95 -4.65 -6.89 19.14
N LYS A 96 -4.10 -6.34 18.05
CA LYS A 96 -2.67 -6.27 17.76
C LYS A 96 -2.08 -4.88 17.95
N ASP A 97 -2.87 -3.87 18.29
CA ASP A 97 -2.43 -2.48 18.43
C ASP A 97 -1.74 -2.23 19.80
N PRO A 98 -0.42 -2.02 19.84
CA PRO A 98 0.30 -1.77 21.09
C PRO A 98 -0.10 -0.44 21.74
N SER A 99 -0.65 0.51 20.97
CA SER A 99 -1.02 1.84 21.44
C SER A 99 -2.28 1.85 22.31
N LEU A 100 -3.16 0.84 22.18
CA LEU A 100 -4.35 0.67 23.01
C LEU A 100 -4.05 0.32 24.47
N ARG A 101 -2.79 0.05 24.81
CA ARG A 101 -2.34 -0.17 26.21
C ARG A 101 -2.33 1.13 27.03
N ILE A 102 -2.53 2.28 26.39
CA ILE A 102 -2.52 3.61 27.01
C ILE A 102 -3.95 4.15 27.03
N PRO A 103 -4.35 4.92 28.07
CA PRO A 103 -5.70 5.46 28.19
C PRO A 103 -6.19 6.09 26.88
N ASN A 104 -7.43 5.75 26.49
CA ASN A 104 -8.14 6.17 25.27
C ASN A 104 -7.99 7.68 24.98
N ARG A 105 -6.92 8.05 24.29
CA ARG A 105 -6.65 9.40 23.79
C ARG A 105 -6.64 9.34 22.27
N GLY A 106 -7.27 10.33 21.64
CA GLY A 106 -7.42 10.39 20.19
C GLY A 106 -8.84 10.10 19.70
N TYR A 107 -9.10 10.55 18.47
CA TYR A 107 -10.39 10.42 17.82
C TYR A 107 -10.43 9.19 16.91
N LYS A 108 -11.66 8.74 16.58
CA LYS A 108 -11.91 7.62 15.68
C LYS A 108 -11.14 7.80 14.37
N LEU A 109 -10.25 6.85 14.06
CA LEU A 109 -9.61 6.78 12.74
C LEU A 109 -10.67 6.63 11.64
N PHE A 110 -10.44 7.30 10.52
CA PHE A 110 -11.26 7.09 9.33
C PHE A 110 -11.19 5.61 8.89
N PRO A 111 -12.27 5.06 8.32
CA PRO A 111 -12.22 3.74 7.74
C PRO A 111 -11.14 3.70 6.64
N PRO A 112 -10.44 2.57 6.44
CA PRO A 112 -9.46 2.45 5.38
C PRO A 112 -10.05 2.82 4.00
N ILE A 113 -9.34 3.66 3.25
CA ILE A 113 -9.68 4.00 1.86
C ILE A 113 -8.89 3.04 0.96
N TYR A 114 -9.56 2.00 0.47
CA TYR A 114 -8.92 0.99 -0.39
C TYR A 114 -9.67 0.77 -1.72
N LYS A 115 -10.98 1.10 -1.78
CA LYS A 115 -11.76 0.99 -3.03
C LYS A 115 -11.61 2.27 -3.84
N LEU A 116 -10.61 2.32 -4.71
CA LEU A 116 -10.48 3.36 -5.73
C LEU A 116 -10.90 2.77 -7.08
N ALA A 117 -11.92 3.35 -7.71
CA ALA A 117 -12.45 2.90 -9.00
C ALA A 117 -11.55 3.36 -10.17
N THR A 118 -10.29 2.92 -10.17
CA THR A 118 -9.26 3.32 -11.14
C THR A 118 -8.94 2.24 -12.17
N LEU A 119 -9.43 1.01 -11.97
CA LEU A 119 -9.27 -0.08 -12.93
C LEU A 119 -9.92 0.30 -14.27
N ASP A 120 -9.21 0.03 -15.37
CA ASP A 120 -9.61 0.30 -16.75
C ASP A 120 -9.88 1.77 -17.08
N LEU A 121 -9.46 2.70 -16.20
CA LEU A 121 -9.67 4.14 -16.41
C LEU A 121 -9.05 4.61 -17.73
N MET A 122 -7.90 4.02 -18.10
CA MET A 122 -7.13 4.31 -19.30
C MET A 122 -7.60 3.51 -20.53
N ALA A 123 -8.47 2.51 -20.37
CA ALA A 123 -8.96 1.66 -21.47
C ALA A 123 -10.20 2.25 -22.15
N ARG A 124 -10.33 3.58 -22.20
CA ARG A 124 -11.45 4.29 -22.86
C ARG A 124 -10.94 5.12 -24.04
N PRO A 125 -11.70 5.24 -25.15
CA PRO A 125 -13.05 4.70 -25.41
C PRO A 125 -13.06 3.20 -25.74
N ILE A 126 -14.24 2.65 -26.08
CA ILE A 126 -14.39 1.27 -26.58
C ILE A 126 -13.68 1.17 -27.94
N PRO A 127 -12.88 0.13 -28.19
CA PRO A 127 -12.13 0.02 -29.44
C PRO A 127 -13.07 -0.22 -30.62
N GLU A 128 -12.80 0.43 -31.75
CA GLU A 128 -13.63 0.39 -32.95
C GLU A 128 -13.24 -0.75 -33.90
N SER A 129 -12.08 -1.38 -33.66
CA SER A 129 -11.58 -2.47 -34.50
C SER A 129 -10.77 -3.51 -33.73
N TRP A 130 -10.64 -4.71 -34.30
CA TRP A 130 -9.74 -5.75 -33.80
C TRP A 130 -8.29 -5.29 -33.73
N LYS A 131 -7.84 -4.49 -34.71
CA LYS A 131 -6.48 -3.93 -34.73
C LYS A 131 -6.23 -3.01 -33.54
N GLU A 132 -7.21 -2.19 -33.18
CA GLU A 132 -7.13 -1.33 -32.00
C GLU A 132 -7.17 -2.16 -30.71
N LEU A 133 -8.13 -3.09 -30.61
CA LEU A 133 -8.31 -3.97 -29.45
C LEU A 133 -7.02 -4.74 -29.10
N LEU A 134 -6.31 -5.24 -30.12
CA LEU A 134 -5.09 -6.02 -29.99
C LEU A 134 -3.81 -5.17 -30.00
N SER A 135 -3.92 -3.84 -30.08
CA SER A 135 -2.73 -2.99 -30.07
C SER A 135 -2.04 -3.02 -28.70
N PRO A 136 -0.69 -3.02 -28.63
CA PRO A 136 0.02 -3.05 -27.34
C PRO A 136 -0.42 -1.93 -26.38
N LEU A 137 -0.58 -0.71 -26.88
CA LEU A 137 -1.05 0.43 -26.08
C LEU A 137 -2.42 0.14 -25.46
N ARG A 138 -3.34 -0.47 -26.24
CA ARG A 138 -4.66 -0.85 -25.75
C ARG A 138 -4.57 -1.91 -24.66
N LEU A 139 -3.82 -2.98 -24.91
CA LEU A 139 -3.67 -4.11 -23.99
C LEU A 139 -3.06 -3.66 -22.65
N PHE A 140 -2.05 -2.79 -22.67
CA PHE A 140 -1.45 -2.25 -21.44
C PHE A 140 -2.29 -1.20 -20.72
N SER A 141 -3.35 -0.69 -21.35
CA SER A 141 -4.27 0.28 -20.73
C SER A 141 -5.38 -0.38 -19.90
N TYR A 142 -5.56 -1.70 -20.02
CA TYR A 142 -6.47 -2.46 -19.15
C TYR A 142 -5.84 -2.69 -17.77
N GLY A 143 -6.67 -2.61 -16.74
CA GLY A 143 -6.26 -2.76 -15.35
C GLY A 143 -5.80 -1.46 -14.70
N SER A 144 -4.67 -1.52 -14.00
CA SER A 144 -4.09 -0.37 -13.33
C SER A 144 -3.65 0.69 -14.36
N PRO A 145 -3.91 1.99 -14.10
CA PRO A 145 -3.56 3.07 -15.03
C PRO A 145 -2.06 3.23 -15.27
N PHE A 146 -1.21 2.61 -14.44
CA PHE A 146 0.24 2.71 -14.51
C PHE A 146 0.83 2.23 -15.85
N TYR A 147 0.40 1.06 -16.35
CA TYR A 147 1.09 0.40 -17.46
C TYR A 147 0.82 1.05 -18.82
N GLY A 148 -0.40 1.53 -19.08
CA GLY A 148 -0.70 2.26 -20.31
C GLY A 148 0.14 3.54 -20.43
N LEU A 149 0.19 4.33 -19.36
CA LEU A 149 1.01 5.55 -19.29
C LEU A 149 2.51 5.26 -19.40
N TYR A 150 2.98 4.23 -18.68
CA TYR A 150 4.38 3.82 -18.74
C TYR A 150 4.77 3.38 -20.15
N PHE A 151 3.97 2.52 -20.77
CA PHE A 151 4.23 2.01 -22.11
C PHE A 151 4.23 3.12 -23.16
N GLU A 152 3.29 4.08 -23.07
CA GLU A 152 3.28 5.24 -23.96
C GLU A 152 4.56 6.06 -23.84
N ALA A 153 5.00 6.34 -22.61
CA ALA A 153 6.26 7.05 -22.37
C ALA A 153 7.49 6.25 -22.84
N ALA A 154 7.51 4.93 -22.59
CA ALA A 154 8.58 4.05 -23.02
C ALA A 154 8.66 3.95 -24.55
N LYS A 155 7.51 3.87 -25.24
CA LYS A 155 7.43 3.85 -26.70
C LYS A 155 8.02 5.12 -27.33
N ASN A 156 7.84 6.27 -26.69
CA ASN A 156 8.43 7.54 -27.16
C ASN A 156 9.95 7.59 -26.99
N LYS A 157 10.51 6.91 -25.97
CA LYS A 157 11.96 6.87 -25.71
C LYS A 157 12.68 5.75 -26.45
N THR A 158 12.09 4.56 -26.48
CA THR A 158 12.67 3.31 -26.99
C THR A 158 11.60 2.48 -27.72
N PRO A 159 11.23 2.86 -28.95
CA PRO A 159 10.10 2.25 -29.66
C PRO A 159 10.18 0.73 -29.81
N MET A 160 11.38 0.20 -30.10
CA MET A 160 11.57 -1.24 -30.35
C MET A 160 11.62 -2.10 -29.07
N GLY A 161 11.87 -1.50 -27.90
CA GLY A 161 12.04 -2.22 -26.63
C GLY A 161 10.94 -1.96 -25.61
N ALA A 162 9.93 -1.16 -25.97
CA ALA A 162 8.93 -0.68 -25.01
C ALA A 162 8.09 -1.82 -24.43
N ILE A 163 7.82 -2.86 -25.21
CA ILE A 163 7.06 -4.03 -24.76
C ILE A 163 7.90 -4.80 -23.73
N GLU A 164 9.14 -5.14 -24.08
CA GLU A 164 10.06 -5.91 -23.26
C GLU A 164 10.34 -5.23 -21.92
N VAL A 165 10.62 -3.92 -21.94
CA VAL A 165 10.85 -3.14 -20.72
C VAL A 165 9.59 -3.08 -19.85
N THR A 166 8.41 -2.88 -20.44
CA THR A 166 7.15 -2.83 -19.69
C THR A 166 6.81 -4.20 -19.07
N MET A 167 7.04 -5.29 -19.82
CA MET A 167 6.89 -6.67 -19.35
C MET A 167 7.86 -7.00 -18.22
N SER A 168 9.13 -6.61 -18.34
CA SER A 168 10.13 -6.81 -17.29
C SER A 168 9.71 -6.14 -15.99
N ILE A 169 9.26 -4.89 -16.06
CA ILE A 169 8.76 -4.16 -14.87
C ILE A 169 7.54 -4.86 -14.26
N ALA A 170 6.63 -5.37 -15.09
CA ALA A 170 5.48 -6.10 -14.60
C ALA A 170 5.87 -7.40 -13.88
N THR A 171 6.83 -8.15 -14.42
CA THR A 171 7.38 -9.35 -13.80
C THR A 171 8.04 -9.02 -12.47
N GLU A 172 8.91 -8.00 -12.42
CA GLU A 172 9.58 -7.58 -11.19
C GLU A 172 8.59 -7.13 -10.12
N LYS A 173 7.55 -6.38 -10.50
CA LYS A 173 6.47 -5.96 -9.59
C LYS A 173 5.60 -7.13 -9.13
N LEU A 174 5.36 -8.12 -9.99
CA LEU A 174 4.54 -9.28 -9.64
C LEU A 174 5.30 -10.21 -8.68
N LEU A 175 6.61 -10.39 -8.88
CA LEU A 175 7.45 -11.27 -8.08
C LEU A 175 8.12 -10.57 -6.88
N CYS A 176 8.03 -9.23 -6.81
CA CYS A 176 8.70 -8.41 -5.80
C CYS A 176 10.24 -8.58 -5.78
N THR A 177 10.86 -8.85 -6.92
CA THR A 177 12.31 -9.10 -7.01
C THR A 177 12.84 -8.69 -8.38
N THR A 178 14.08 -8.21 -8.41
CA THR A 178 14.83 -7.96 -9.66
C THR A 178 15.66 -9.17 -10.09
N VAL A 179 15.77 -10.18 -9.22
CA VAL A 179 16.46 -11.44 -9.51
C VAL A 179 15.40 -12.48 -9.83
N THR A 180 15.50 -13.08 -11.02
CA THR A 180 14.64 -14.19 -11.47
C THR A 180 14.84 -15.39 -10.53
N PRO A 181 13.82 -15.78 -9.73
CA PRO A 181 13.94 -16.92 -8.84
C PRO A 181 13.86 -18.24 -9.62
N SER A 182 14.62 -19.24 -9.19
CA SER A 182 14.43 -20.64 -9.61
C SER A 182 13.18 -21.26 -8.96
N ALA A 183 12.76 -22.43 -9.45
CA ALA A 183 11.59 -23.14 -8.93
C ALA A 183 11.65 -23.39 -7.41
N GLN A 184 12.83 -23.69 -6.88
CA GLN A 184 13.05 -23.98 -5.46
C GLN A 184 13.12 -22.71 -4.58
N GLU A 185 13.36 -21.54 -5.19
CA GLU A 185 13.45 -20.25 -4.51
C GLU A 185 12.11 -19.50 -4.46
N LEU A 186 11.09 -19.98 -5.19
CA LEU A 186 9.78 -19.35 -5.23
C LEU A 186 9.14 -19.32 -3.84
N SER A 187 8.86 -18.11 -3.37
CA SER A 187 8.10 -17.92 -2.15
C SER A 187 6.63 -18.29 -2.38
N LYS A 188 5.93 -18.62 -1.29
CA LYS A 188 4.48 -18.86 -1.34
C LYS A 188 3.72 -17.66 -1.92
N SER A 189 4.11 -16.43 -1.60
CA SER A 189 3.45 -15.23 -2.13
C SER A 189 3.69 -15.07 -3.63
N GLN A 190 4.90 -15.36 -4.13
CA GLN A 190 5.21 -15.34 -5.56
C GLN A 190 4.38 -16.38 -6.33
N VAL A 191 4.26 -17.61 -5.80
CA VAL A 191 3.39 -18.64 -6.40
C VAL A 191 1.95 -18.14 -6.51
N PHE A 192 1.39 -17.59 -5.42
CA PHE A 192 0.01 -17.08 -5.45
C PHE A 192 -0.14 -15.84 -6.35
N ALA A 193 0.91 -15.07 -6.59
CA ALA A 193 0.89 -13.97 -7.54
C ALA A 193 0.84 -14.44 -8.99
N LEU A 194 1.66 -15.43 -9.32
CA LEU A 194 1.67 -16.08 -10.64
C LEU A 194 0.31 -16.74 -10.93
N LEU A 195 -0.14 -17.62 -10.04
CA LEU A 195 -1.41 -18.33 -10.21
C LEU A 195 -2.63 -17.41 -10.08
N GLY A 196 -2.56 -16.40 -9.21
CA GLY A 196 -3.62 -15.42 -9.05
C GLY A 196 -3.87 -14.64 -10.34
N SER A 197 -2.81 -14.26 -11.04
CA SER A 197 -2.88 -13.52 -12.32
C SER A 197 -3.38 -14.38 -13.50
N THR A 198 -3.35 -15.71 -13.38
CA THR A 198 -3.75 -16.64 -14.46
C THR A 198 -5.11 -17.30 -14.19
N ILE A 199 -5.31 -17.88 -13.01
CA ILE A 199 -6.49 -18.69 -12.66
C ILE A 199 -7.28 -18.14 -11.46
N GLN A 200 -6.92 -16.96 -10.94
CA GLN A 200 -7.61 -16.29 -9.83
C GLN A 200 -7.77 -17.16 -8.57
N THR A 201 -6.65 -17.64 -8.03
CA THR A 201 -6.63 -18.36 -6.76
C THR A 201 -7.23 -17.50 -5.63
N ARG A 202 -8.19 -18.06 -4.89
CA ARG A 202 -8.81 -17.39 -3.74
C ARG A 202 -8.12 -17.81 -2.45
N LEU A 203 -7.63 -16.84 -1.69
CA LEU A 203 -6.99 -17.05 -0.39
C LEU A 203 -7.87 -16.54 0.74
N THR A 204 -8.01 -17.35 1.78
CA THR A 204 -8.73 -17.01 3.01
C THR A 204 -7.82 -16.35 4.07
N SER A 205 -6.49 -16.43 3.90
CA SER A 205 -5.52 -15.88 4.84
C SER A 205 -5.38 -14.36 4.68
N SER A 206 -5.76 -13.62 5.72
CA SER A 206 -5.64 -12.15 5.80
C SER A 206 -4.18 -11.69 5.74
N ASP A 207 -3.27 -12.39 6.43
CA ASP A 207 -1.84 -12.04 6.43
C ASP A 207 -1.21 -12.28 5.06
N MET A 208 -1.59 -13.35 4.36
CA MET A 208 -1.14 -13.60 2.99
C MET A 208 -1.72 -12.57 2.02
N ASN A 209 -3.01 -12.23 2.13
CA ASN A 209 -3.61 -11.17 1.32
C ASN A 209 -2.89 -9.82 1.53
N SER A 210 -2.54 -9.50 2.77
CA SER A 210 -1.76 -8.31 3.11
C SER A 210 -0.38 -8.30 2.44
N GLU A 211 0.33 -9.43 2.46
CA GLU A 211 1.61 -9.62 1.76
C GLU A 211 1.46 -9.45 0.25
N LEU A 212 0.46 -10.10 -0.36
CA LEU A 212 0.26 -10.03 -1.80
C LEU A 212 -0.07 -8.62 -2.27
N ILE A 213 -0.80 -7.83 -1.47
CA ILE A 213 -1.09 -6.43 -1.77
C ILE A 213 0.18 -5.59 -1.68
N SER A 214 0.98 -5.73 -0.61
CA SER A 214 2.16 -4.88 -0.38
C SER A 214 3.31 -5.19 -1.33
N SER A 215 3.48 -6.48 -1.67
CA SER A 215 4.71 -6.97 -2.29
C SER A 215 4.46 -7.50 -3.72
N ASN A 216 3.30 -8.11 -3.99
CA ASN A 216 3.09 -8.88 -5.23
C ASN A 216 1.96 -8.35 -6.11
N ALA A 217 1.65 -7.05 -6.02
CA ALA A 217 0.70 -6.36 -6.90
C ALA A 217 -0.75 -6.87 -6.88
N ALA A 218 -1.17 -7.62 -5.86
CA ALA A 218 -2.58 -7.95 -5.67
C ALA A 218 -3.39 -6.67 -5.39
N HIS A 219 -4.61 -6.63 -5.91
CA HIS A 219 -5.52 -5.52 -5.66
C HIS A 219 -6.27 -5.73 -4.35
N CYS A 220 -6.27 -4.72 -3.48
CA CYS A 220 -7.02 -4.75 -2.23
C CYS A 220 -8.53 -4.58 -2.50
N MET A 221 -9.32 -5.62 -2.24
CA MET A 221 -10.76 -5.61 -2.51
C MET A 221 -11.61 -5.39 -1.28
N PHE A 222 -11.07 -5.70 -0.10
CA PHE A 222 -11.77 -5.51 1.17
C PHE A 222 -10.80 -5.43 2.34
N ILE A 223 -11.10 -4.52 3.26
CA ILE A 223 -10.54 -4.50 4.62
C ILE A 223 -11.73 -4.38 5.57
N SER A 224 -11.84 -5.28 6.55
CA SER A 224 -12.88 -5.19 7.58
C SER A 224 -12.68 -3.98 8.47
N SER A 225 -13.74 -3.50 9.10
CA SER A 225 -13.65 -2.38 10.06
C SER A 225 -12.72 -2.67 11.23
N SER A 226 -12.58 -3.94 11.64
CA SER A 226 -11.64 -4.38 12.68
C SER A 226 -10.21 -4.56 12.16
N ARG A 227 -10.01 -4.56 10.84
CA ARG A 227 -8.73 -4.77 10.12
C ARG A 227 -8.13 -6.16 10.30
N ASP A 228 -8.91 -7.11 10.83
CA ASP A 228 -8.49 -8.51 10.96
C ASP A 228 -8.67 -9.31 9.67
N LEU A 229 -9.58 -8.87 8.79
CA LEU A 229 -9.86 -9.53 7.51
C LEU A 229 -9.50 -8.60 6.35
N ILE A 230 -8.53 -9.04 5.56
CA ILE A 230 -8.10 -8.41 4.31
C ILE A 230 -8.34 -9.41 3.19
N ILE A 231 -8.96 -8.94 2.11
CA ILE A 231 -9.21 -9.74 0.92
C ILE A 231 -8.52 -9.06 -0.27
N SER A 232 -7.73 -9.83 -1.00
CA SER A 232 -7.01 -9.39 -2.20
C SER A 232 -7.35 -10.29 -3.38
N TYR A 233 -7.25 -9.73 -4.60
CA TYR A 233 -7.44 -10.47 -5.84
C TYR A 233 -6.56 -9.89 -6.94
N TYR A 234 -6.33 -10.67 -7.98
CA TYR A 234 -5.74 -10.19 -9.22
C TYR A 234 -6.87 -9.92 -10.22
N PRO A 235 -7.27 -8.66 -10.43
CA PRO A 235 -8.25 -8.34 -11.46
C PRO A 235 -7.68 -8.70 -12.83
N SER A 236 -8.55 -8.86 -13.83
CA SER A 236 -8.12 -9.15 -15.20
C SER A 236 -7.28 -7.98 -15.73
N GLN A 237 -5.96 -8.16 -15.72
CA GLN A 237 -5.00 -7.20 -16.26
C GLN A 237 -4.11 -7.96 -17.24
N PHE A 238 -4.12 -7.54 -18.51
CA PHE A 238 -3.35 -8.22 -19.56
C PHE A 238 -1.88 -8.35 -19.17
N ILE A 239 -1.27 -7.26 -18.70
CA ILE A 239 0.15 -7.18 -18.37
C ILE A 239 0.59 -8.21 -17.33
N TYR A 240 -0.13 -8.34 -16.20
CA TYR A 240 0.24 -9.28 -15.15
C TYR A 240 -0.06 -10.73 -15.55
N ALA A 241 -1.16 -10.96 -16.29
CA ALA A 241 -1.43 -12.27 -16.85
C ALA A 241 -0.35 -12.69 -17.86
N SER A 242 0.11 -11.78 -18.72
CA SER A 242 1.20 -12.03 -19.66
C SER A 242 2.53 -12.27 -18.94
N ALA A 243 2.85 -11.47 -17.91
CA ALA A 243 4.07 -11.63 -17.13
C ALA A 243 4.08 -12.99 -16.41
N ALA A 244 2.98 -13.34 -15.75
CA ALA A 244 2.82 -14.62 -15.08
C ALA A 244 2.93 -15.80 -16.05
N ASN A 245 2.21 -15.79 -17.17
CA ASN A 245 2.25 -16.88 -18.14
C ASN A 245 3.63 -17.02 -18.79
N THR A 246 4.33 -15.90 -19.07
CA THR A 246 5.69 -15.94 -19.63
C THR A 246 6.66 -16.58 -18.64
N PHE A 247 6.56 -16.23 -17.35
CA PHE A 247 7.39 -16.79 -16.30
C PHE A 247 7.08 -18.26 -16.01
N LEU A 248 5.79 -18.65 -15.97
CA LEU A 248 5.38 -20.04 -15.79
C LEU A 248 5.83 -20.92 -16.96
N ALA A 249 5.85 -20.39 -18.18
CA ALA A 249 6.26 -21.13 -19.38
C ALA A 249 7.79 -21.14 -19.61
N SER A 250 8.58 -20.46 -18.79
CA SER A 250 10.03 -20.44 -18.98
C SER A 250 10.74 -21.69 -18.49
N ASP A 251 10.12 -22.42 -17.54
CA ASP A 251 10.67 -23.64 -16.95
C ASP A 251 9.53 -24.51 -16.39
N ASP A 252 9.47 -25.77 -16.82
CA ASP A 252 8.45 -26.71 -16.35
C ASP A 252 8.55 -26.95 -14.83
N GLU A 253 9.74 -26.85 -14.24
CA GLU A 253 9.92 -26.97 -12.78
C GLU A 253 9.18 -25.87 -12.01
N ILE A 254 9.11 -24.66 -12.56
CA ILE A 254 8.36 -23.54 -11.96
C ILE A 254 6.87 -23.86 -11.93
N MET A 255 6.33 -24.40 -13.03
CA MET A 255 4.93 -24.78 -13.11
C MET A 255 4.60 -25.89 -12.12
N VAL A 256 5.44 -26.92 -12.02
CA VAL A 256 5.30 -28.01 -11.04
C VAL A 256 5.32 -27.47 -9.62
N ALA A 257 6.29 -26.62 -9.27
CA ALA A 257 6.39 -26.01 -7.94
C ALA A 257 5.14 -25.19 -7.58
N CYS A 258 4.58 -24.45 -8.55
CA CYS A 258 3.35 -23.70 -8.35
C CYS A 258 2.15 -24.62 -8.07
N ILE A 259 2.01 -25.71 -8.83
CA ILE A 259 0.93 -26.69 -8.65
C ILE A 259 1.04 -27.37 -7.28
N ASP A 260 2.24 -27.80 -6.89
CA ASP A 260 2.47 -28.47 -5.61
C ASP A 260 2.18 -27.54 -4.43
N CYS A 261 2.61 -26.27 -4.52
CA CYS A 261 2.31 -25.27 -3.51
C CYS A 261 0.80 -24.99 -3.40
N LEU A 262 0.08 -24.96 -4.53
CA LEU A 262 -1.37 -24.80 -4.53
C LEU A 262 -2.06 -26.01 -3.88
N ALA A 263 -1.68 -27.24 -4.26
CA ALA A 263 -2.26 -28.48 -3.76
C ALA A 263 -2.08 -28.65 -2.24
N THR A 264 -0.99 -28.12 -1.68
CA THR A 264 -0.69 -28.18 -0.23
C THR A 264 -1.25 -27.00 0.57
N SER A 265 -1.79 -25.98 -0.10
CA SER A 265 -2.29 -24.75 0.53
C SER A 265 -3.81 -24.63 0.56
N MET A 266 -4.53 -25.51 -0.14
CA MET A 266 -5.99 -25.68 -0.09
C MET A 266 -6.38 -26.62 1.05
#